data_AF-A0A1H5N2V5-F1
#
_entry.id   AF-A0A1H5N2V5-F1
#
_cell.length_a   1.000
_cell.length_b   1.000
_cell.length_c   1.000
_cell.angle_alpha   90.00
_cell.angle_beta   90.00
_cell.angle_gamma   90.00
#
_symmetry.space_group_name_H-M   'P 1'
#
loop_
_entity.id
_entity.type
_entity.pdbx_description
1 polymer ?
#
loop_
_entity_poly.entity_id
_entity_poly.type
_entity_poly.pdbx_seq_one_letter_code
_entity_poly.pdbx_strand_id
1 'polypeptide(L)'
;MTTATRTATSAARASGPLTGTGHLLRFMLRRDRIRLPAWVIGIGIFVPYFFTAFQTLFPSEDELASLSAFTSGPMIGLLGGPGYGLGDGLSYQTFFTAIYVTYFMLAAALMNILLVSRHTRMEEQTGRAELIRANVVGRYASLTATLITALISNALITLVMWGGLLAFDSPASGALLVALGTGLFGLVFAGVAATAAQISEYSRVGSGIAGAVLGGTYVLRAAGDMSSEHGNLLSWITPYAWSQQTRAFVDERWWPLGISVLVAAALVALAYRLSDRRDLGAGLRASRRGRAGAPDWLTSPTALALRLHRGGIRGWAIGLIIAGLVYGSTTGPFVDSFADMSGTMGTMFTGGPDPVLGYLNTLMVMMVITTAVYALLAIMRAKSEELDGRAEPVLATATSKQAWLAGHVLVTAVASVVLLVLACAAMGLTAAASTGDWDLLGQMTVAGLVGTPAVLVIVGLATALYGLSPRLMAIASVVVAFSGLAAFFGELLDLPEVLLAISPWYHTPTVPGGDITGAPLLAQLAVAAGLAVLGLLAFRRRDLVTT
;
A
#
# COMPACT_ATOMS: atom_id res chain seq x y z
N MET A 1 -18.05 -75.74 -10.16
CA MET A 1 -16.88 -74.86 -10.31
C MET A 1 -17.35 -73.42 -10.17
N THR A 2 -17.17 -72.84 -8.98
CA THR A 2 -17.53 -71.46 -8.64
C THR A 2 -16.28 -70.60 -8.81
N THR A 3 -16.31 -69.69 -9.79
CA THR A 3 -15.24 -68.73 -10.03
C THR A 3 -15.34 -67.62 -9.00
N ALA A 4 -14.47 -67.63 -8.00
CA ALA A 4 -14.37 -66.57 -7.01
C ALA A 4 -13.72 -65.33 -7.63
N THR A 5 -14.52 -64.31 -7.91
CA THR A 5 -14.03 -62.96 -8.25
C THR A 5 -13.38 -62.36 -7.02
N ARG A 6 -12.04 -62.41 -6.99
CA ARG A 6 -11.22 -61.80 -5.95
C ARG A 6 -11.30 -60.29 -6.12
N THR A 7 -12.21 -59.64 -5.39
CA THR A 7 -12.22 -58.18 -5.24
C THR A 7 -10.93 -57.79 -4.53
N ALA A 8 -9.95 -57.33 -5.31
CA ALA A 8 -8.80 -56.63 -4.77
C ALA A 8 -9.30 -55.30 -4.19
N THR A 9 -9.65 -55.30 -2.91
CA THR A 9 -9.68 -54.09 -2.10
C THR A 9 -8.27 -53.54 -2.09
N SER A 10 -7.95 -52.71 -3.09
CA SER A 10 -6.90 -51.71 -2.96
C SER A 10 -7.19 -50.97 -1.67
N ALA A 11 -6.43 -51.27 -0.62
CA ALA A 11 -6.42 -50.47 0.59
C ALA A 11 -6.08 -49.05 0.15
N ALA A 12 -7.12 -48.22 -0.02
CA ALA A 12 -6.98 -46.80 -0.23
C ALA A 12 -6.16 -46.32 0.96
N ARG A 13 -4.88 -45.99 0.74
CA ARG A 13 -4.08 -45.28 1.74
C ARG A 13 -4.96 -44.14 2.20
N ALA A 14 -5.38 -44.17 3.47
CA ALA A 14 -6.22 -43.13 4.03
C ALA A 14 -5.54 -41.80 3.72
N SER A 15 -6.14 -41.02 2.82
CA SER A 15 -5.60 -39.74 2.39
C SER A 15 -5.74 -38.79 3.57
N GLY A 16 -4.64 -38.62 4.31
CA GLY A 16 -4.60 -37.70 5.44
C GLY A 16 -4.92 -36.27 5.00
N PRO A 17 -5.31 -35.38 5.94
CA PRO A 17 -5.77 -34.03 5.62
C PRO A 17 -4.69 -33.12 5.00
N LEU A 18 -3.43 -33.55 5.03
CA LEU A 18 -2.25 -32.90 4.42
C LEU A 18 -1.75 -33.58 3.13
N THR A 19 -2.50 -34.55 2.59
CA THR A 19 -2.11 -35.24 1.36
C THR A 19 -2.00 -34.23 0.21
N GLY A 20 -0.91 -34.26 -0.55
CA GLY A 20 -0.69 -33.35 -1.68
C GLY A 20 0.01 -32.02 -1.35
N THR A 21 0.26 -31.69 -0.07
CA THR A 21 0.93 -30.43 0.33
C THR A 21 2.26 -30.22 -0.39
N GLY A 22 3.12 -31.24 -0.47
CA GLY A 22 4.43 -31.12 -1.14
C GLY A 22 4.33 -30.85 -2.64
N HIS A 23 3.32 -31.41 -3.32
CA HIS A 23 3.08 -31.14 -4.74
C HIS A 23 2.59 -29.71 -4.95
N LEU A 24 1.66 -29.25 -4.11
CA LEU A 24 1.17 -27.87 -4.14
C LEU A 24 2.29 -26.87 -3.83
N LEU A 25 3.12 -27.14 -2.81
CA LEU A 25 4.27 -26.30 -2.48
C LEU A 25 5.22 -26.16 -3.67
N ARG A 26 5.61 -27.28 -4.28
CA ARG A 26 6.47 -27.26 -5.48
C ARG A 26 5.83 -26.47 -6.63
N PHE A 27 4.52 -26.62 -6.82
CA PHE A 27 3.79 -25.86 -7.83
C PHE A 27 3.77 -24.35 -7.53
N MET A 28 3.46 -23.96 -6.29
CA MET A 28 3.45 -22.56 -5.84
C MET A 28 4.83 -21.92 -6.02
N LEU A 29 5.90 -22.58 -5.60
CA LEU A 29 7.28 -22.10 -5.78
C LEU A 29 7.65 -21.95 -7.27
N ARG A 30 7.26 -22.89 -8.13
CA ARG A 30 7.47 -22.77 -9.58
C ARG A 30 6.71 -21.60 -10.18
N ARG A 31 5.46 -21.39 -9.76
CA ARG A 31 4.60 -20.30 -10.23
C ARG A 31 5.12 -18.94 -9.78
N ASP A 32 5.74 -18.87 -8.61
CA ASP A 32 6.27 -17.64 -8.05
C ASP A 32 7.79 -17.48 -8.23
N ARG A 33 8.42 -18.27 -9.11
CA ARG A 33 9.87 -18.24 -9.40
C ARG A 33 10.43 -16.88 -9.84
N ILE A 34 9.58 -15.96 -10.29
CA ILE A 34 9.96 -14.58 -10.63
C ILE A 34 9.53 -13.65 -9.50
N ARG A 35 8.27 -13.76 -9.08
CA ARG A 35 7.65 -12.83 -8.12
C ARG A 35 8.27 -12.92 -6.73
N LEU A 36 8.53 -14.13 -6.23
CA LEU A 36 9.11 -14.34 -4.90
C LEU A 36 10.56 -13.83 -4.85
N PRO A 37 11.47 -14.19 -5.78
CA PRO A 37 12.78 -13.56 -5.83
C PRO A 37 12.74 -12.06 -6.02
N ALA A 38 11.83 -11.52 -6.84
CA ALA A 38 11.68 -10.08 -7.00
C ALA A 38 11.30 -9.37 -5.68
N TRP A 39 10.45 -9.96 -4.84
CA TRP A 39 10.17 -9.44 -3.50
C TRP A 39 11.37 -9.57 -2.56
N VAL A 40 12.01 -10.75 -2.51
CA VAL A 40 13.15 -11.01 -1.62
C VAL A 40 14.32 -10.08 -1.95
N ILE A 41 14.68 -9.99 -3.24
CA ILE A 41 15.75 -9.12 -3.73
C ILE A 41 15.32 -7.67 -3.59
N GLY A 42 14.08 -7.32 -3.96
CA GLY A 42 13.58 -5.96 -3.85
C GLY A 42 13.58 -5.43 -2.42
N ILE A 43 13.25 -6.26 -1.43
CA ILE A 43 13.37 -5.89 -0.01
C ILE A 43 14.85 -5.87 0.41
N GLY A 44 15.62 -6.90 0.06
CA GLY A 44 17.02 -7.03 0.49
C GLY A 44 17.97 -5.98 -0.08
N ILE A 45 17.80 -5.57 -1.33
CA ILE A 45 18.69 -4.63 -2.04
C ILE A 45 18.68 -3.22 -1.45
N PHE A 46 17.63 -2.85 -0.72
CA PHE A 46 17.59 -1.57 -0.04
C PHE A 46 18.58 -1.47 1.12
N VAL A 47 19.00 -2.60 1.72
CA VAL A 47 20.04 -2.59 2.76
C VAL A 47 21.35 -2.00 2.23
N PRO A 48 22.01 -2.59 1.22
CA PRO A 48 23.25 -2.03 0.68
C PRO A 48 23.06 -0.63 0.10
N TYR A 49 21.89 -0.36 -0.52
CA TYR A 49 21.58 0.97 -1.03
C TYR A 49 21.62 2.04 0.08
N PHE A 50 20.91 1.83 1.19
CA PHE A 50 20.87 2.81 2.27
C PHE A 50 22.24 3.01 2.91
N PHE A 51 22.97 1.94 3.21
CA PHE A 51 24.31 2.08 3.79
C PHE A 51 25.29 2.78 2.85
N THR A 52 25.26 2.48 1.56
CA THR A 52 26.07 3.19 0.55
C THR A 52 25.68 4.67 0.47
N ALA A 53 24.37 4.97 0.48
CA ALA A 53 23.87 6.34 0.46
C ALA A 53 24.29 7.11 1.71
N PHE A 54 24.22 6.50 2.91
CA PHE A 54 24.67 7.12 4.14
C PHE A 54 26.16 7.42 4.09
N GLN A 55 27.00 6.46 3.70
CA GLN A 55 28.46 6.67 3.60
C GLN A 55 28.85 7.70 2.53
N THR A 56 28.00 7.89 1.50
CA THR A 56 28.23 8.90 0.44
C THR A 56 27.82 10.29 0.89
N LEU A 57 26.68 10.40 1.58
CA LEU A 57 26.11 11.68 2.04
C LEU A 57 26.75 12.16 3.35
N PHE A 58 27.14 11.23 4.21
CA PHE A 58 27.76 11.43 5.51
C PHE A 58 28.97 10.48 5.60
N PRO A 59 30.16 10.89 5.13
CA PRO A 59 31.35 10.03 5.14
C PRO A 59 31.85 9.62 6.52
N SER A 60 31.48 10.35 7.59
CA SER A 60 31.82 10.04 8.98
C SER A 60 30.58 9.97 9.87
N GLU A 61 30.64 9.19 10.95
CA GLU A 61 29.55 9.12 11.95
C GLU A 61 29.36 10.46 12.68
N ASP A 62 30.43 11.25 12.80
CA ASP A 62 30.36 12.62 13.33
C ASP A 62 29.55 13.54 12.40
N GLU A 63 29.69 13.39 11.07
CA GLU A 63 28.85 14.10 10.11
C GLU A 63 27.41 13.57 10.11
N LEU A 64 27.20 12.27 10.35
CA LEU A 64 25.86 11.72 10.54
C LEU A 64 25.19 12.30 11.79
N ALA A 65 25.95 12.58 12.86
CA ALA A 65 25.46 13.24 14.06
C ALA A 65 24.98 14.69 13.82
N SER A 66 25.31 15.30 12.68
CA SER A 66 24.68 16.57 12.26
C SER A 66 23.18 16.42 11.98
N LEU A 67 22.69 15.19 11.74
CA LEU A 67 21.27 14.89 11.67
C LEU A 67 20.61 14.78 13.05
N SER A 68 21.33 14.96 14.15
CA SER A 68 20.80 14.84 15.52
C SER A 68 19.54 15.68 15.78
N ALA A 69 19.43 16.87 15.16
CA ALA A 69 18.23 17.71 15.21
C ALA A 69 17.03 17.04 14.51
N PHE A 70 17.24 16.39 13.37
CA PHE A 70 16.23 15.56 12.71
C PHE A 70 15.95 14.27 13.49
N THR A 71 16.95 13.76 14.22
CA THR A 71 16.85 12.50 14.98
C THR A 71 16.46 12.65 16.46
N SER A 72 15.99 13.82 16.88
CA SER A 72 15.47 14.06 18.24
C SER A 72 13.99 14.48 18.27
N GLY A 73 13.37 14.70 17.10
CA GLY A 73 11.99 15.15 16.99
C GLY A 73 10.92 14.04 17.02
N PRO A 74 9.65 14.38 17.36
CA PRO A 74 8.50 13.47 17.31
C PRO A 74 8.30 12.73 15.97
N MET A 75 8.90 13.25 14.91
CA MET A 75 8.91 12.69 13.56
C MET A 75 9.47 11.27 13.47
N ILE A 76 10.44 10.93 14.30
CA ILE A 76 11.01 9.58 14.32
C ILE A 76 10.04 8.60 14.92
N GLY A 77 9.39 8.96 16.02
CA GLY A 77 8.31 8.17 16.61
C GLY A 77 7.23 7.88 15.58
N LEU A 78 6.93 8.84 14.72
CA LEU A 78 5.92 8.71 13.67
C LEU A 78 6.36 7.86 12.47
N LEU A 79 7.58 8.04 11.95
CA LEU A 79 8.06 7.39 10.72
C LEU A 79 8.84 6.11 10.97
N GLY A 80 9.75 6.16 11.93
CA GLY A 80 10.69 5.11 12.24
C GLY A 80 10.19 4.20 13.36
N GLY A 81 10.14 4.71 14.59
CA GLY A 81 9.93 3.90 15.78
C GLY A 81 10.41 4.58 17.07
N PRO A 82 10.64 3.80 18.13
CA PRO A 82 11.05 4.31 19.45
C PRO A 82 12.45 4.99 19.50
N GLY A 83 13.16 5.10 18.38
CA GLY A 83 14.38 5.90 18.28
C GLY A 83 15.63 5.35 19.00
N TYR A 84 15.66 4.06 19.33
CA TYR A 84 16.81 3.46 20.01
C TYR A 84 18.13 3.70 19.26
N GLY A 85 19.13 4.26 19.96
CA GLY A 85 20.48 4.49 19.41
C GLY A 85 20.61 5.74 18.55
N LEU A 86 19.68 6.70 18.65
CA LEU A 86 19.72 8.00 17.94
C LEU A 86 20.35 9.16 18.73
N GLY A 87 20.98 8.87 19.87
CA GLY A 87 21.69 9.84 20.71
C GLY A 87 23.21 9.67 20.65
N ASP A 88 23.89 9.74 21.80
CA ASP A 88 25.34 9.52 21.88
C ASP A 88 25.73 8.13 21.33
N GLY A 89 26.68 8.11 20.39
CA GLY A 89 27.09 6.88 19.69
C GLY A 89 26.21 6.50 18.50
N LEU A 90 25.58 7.49 17.84
CA LEU A 90 24.89 7.31 16.56
C LEU A 90 25.81 6.63 15.54
N SER A 91 25.35 5.51 15.01
CA SER A 91 26.04 4.75 13.95
C SER A 91 25.11 4.59 12.75
N TYR A 92 25.67 4.22 11.60
CA TYR A 92 24.85 3.90 10.43
C TYR A 92 23.83 2.78 10.73
N GLN A 93 24.19 1.83 11.58
CA GLN A 93 23.36 0.68 11.96
C GLN A 93 22.19 1.09 12.86
N THR A 94 22.43 1.93 13.86
CA THR A 94 21.35 2.43 14.74
C THR A 94 20.44 3.38 13.97
N PHE A 95 21.00 4.25 13.13
CA PHE A 95 20.24 5.14 12.24
C PHE A 95 19.35 4.36 11.26
N PHE A 96 19.92 3.37 10.55
CA PHE A 96 19.19 2.47 9.67
C PHE A 96 18.03 1.78 10.39
N THR A 97 18.32 1.24 11.58
CA THR A 97 17.35 0.47 12.37
C THR A 97 16.21 1.33 12.87
N ALA A 98 16.52 2.52 13.39
CA ALA A 98 15.53 3.40 13.99
C ALA A 98 14.59 4.03 12.95
N ILE A 99 15.09 4.35 11.76
CA ILE A 99 14.31 5.10 10.75
C ILE A 99 13.72 4.17 9.67
N TYR A 100 14.50 3.20 9.17
CA TYR A 100 14.15 2.53 7.91
C TYR A 100 13.56 1.13 8.07
N VAL A 101 13.90 0.38 9.13
CA VAL A 101 13.47 -1.02 9.30
C VAL A 101 11.95 -1.19 9.25
N THR A 102 11.18 -0.20 9.71
CA THR A 102 9.71 -0.21 9.64
C THR A 102 9.18 -0.31 8.20
N TYR A 103 9.88 0.25 7.21
CA TYR A 103 9.49 0.11 5.80
C TYR A 103 9.78 -1.29 5.25
N PHE A 104 10.85 -1.95 5.72
CA PHE A 104 11.13 -3.35 5.39
C PHE A 104 10.06 -4.27 5.98
N MET A 105 9.65 -4.01 7.21
CA MET A 105 8.54 -4.70 7.87
C MET A 105 7.23 -4.53 7.09
N LEU A 106 6.90 -3.30 6.69
CA LEU A 106 5.72 -2.99 5.88
C LEU A 106 5.73 -3.75 4.55
N ALA A 107 6.87 -3.75 3.85
CA ALA A 107 7.05 -4.48 2.59
C ALA A 107 6.90 -6.00 2.79
N ALA A 108 7.50 -6.57 3.84
CA ALA A 108 7.37 -7.98 4.18
C ALA A 108 5.92 -8.36 4.50
N ALA A 109 5.18 -7.53 5.25
CA ALA A 109 3.76 -7.76 5.52
C ALA A 109 2.92 -7.70 4.24
N LEU A 110 3.12 -6.69 3.40
CA LEU A 110 2.39 -6.56 2.13
C LEU A 110 2.66 -7.75 1.21
N MET A 111 3.92 -8.21 1.11
CA MET A 111 4.28 -9.42 0.39
C MET A 111 3.46 -10.62 0.89
N ASN A 112 3.43 -10.85 2.21
CA ASN A 112 2.71 -11.98 2.80
C ASN A 112 1.19 -11.90 2.62
N ILE A 113 0.59 -10.70 2.74
CA ILE A 113 -0.85 -10.49 2.47
C ILE A 113 -1.20 -10.86 1.03
N LEU A 114 -0.39 -10.41 0.07
CA LEU A 114 -0.60 -10.69 -1.35
C LEU A 114 -0.33 -12.15 -1.71
N LEU A 115 0.70 -12.75 -1.12
CA LEU A 115 1.06 -14.17 -1.30
C LEU A 115 -0.07 -15.08 -0.80
N VAL A 116 -0.55 -14.86 0.42
CA VAL A 116 -1.63 -15.68 0.99
C VAL A 116 -2.91 -15.51 0.19
N SER A 117 -3.28 -14.28 -0.17
CA SER A 117 -4.47 -14.02 -0.99
C SER A 117 -4.41 -14.70 -2.36
N ARG A 118 -3.23 -14.67 -3.00
CA ARG A 118 -2.97 -15.29 -4.30
C ARG A 118 -3.14 -16.81 -4.28
N HIS A 119 -2.64 -17.48 -3.24
CA HIS A 119 -2.60 -18.95 -3.18
C HIS A 119 -3.77 -19.57 -2.42
N THR A 120 -4.63 -18.75 -1.82
CA THR A 120 -5.88 -19.19 -1.19
C THR A 120 -7.09 -18.66 -1.94
N ARG A 121 -7.57 -17.46 -1.61
CA ARG A 121 -8.86 -16.96 -2.09
C ARG A 121 -8.92 -16.67 -3.56
N MET A 122 -7.85 -16.20 -4.18
CA MET A 122 -7.83 -16.03 -5.64
C MET A 122 -7.98 -17.38 -6.36
N GLU A 123 -7.40 -18.46 -5.85
CA GLU A 123 -7.56 -19.80 -6.44
C GLU A 123 -8.96 -20.38 -6.22
N GLU A 124 -9.60 -20.08 -5.09
CA GLU A 124 -11.00 -20.45 -4.85
C GLU A 124 -11.95 -19.67 -5.76
N GLN A 125 -11.79 -18.35 -5.86
CA GLN A 125 -12.65 -17.48 -6.69
C GLN A 125 -12.56 -17.78 -8.18
N THR A 126 -11.41 -18.25 -8.66
CA THR A 126 -11.22 -18.61 -10.07
C THR A 126 -11.64 -20.04 -10.39
N GLY A 127 -12.23 -20.76 -9.43
CA GLY A 127 -12.66 -22.16 -9.57
C GLY A 127 -11.52 -23.18 -9.62
N ARG A 128 -10.26 -22.73 -9.65
CA ARG A 128 -9.08 -23.62 -9.75
C ARG A 128 -8.92 -24.50 -8.52
N ALA A 129 -9.23 -23.96 -7.34
CA ALA A 129 -9.15 -24.73 -6.10
C ALA A 129 -10.12 -25.92 -6.09
N GLU A 130 -11.27 -25.83 -6.77
CA GLU A 130 -12.24 -26.93 -6.90
C GLU A 130 -11.67 -28.08 -7.74
N LEU A 131 -11.07 -27.76 -8.89
CA LEU A 131 -10.39 -28.75 -9.74
C LEU A 131 -9.22 -29.43 -9.02
N ILE A 132 -8.48 -28.69 -8.19
CA ILE A 132 -7.39 -29.24 -7.38
C ILE A 132 -7.95 -30.17 -6.29
N ARG A 133 -9.05 -29.79 -5.63
CA ARG A 133 -9.68 -30.61 -4.57
C ARG A 133 -10.46 -31.82 -5.10
N ALA A 134 -10.80 -31.84 -6.40
CA ALA A 134 -11.32 -33.03 -7.06
C ALA A 134 -10.28 -34.16 -7.21
N ASN A 135 -8.99 -33.86 -7.03
CA ASN A 135 -7.91 -34.84 -6.98
C ASN A 135 -7.64 -35.33 -5.54
N VAL A 136 -6.65 -36.21 -5.35
CA VAL A 136 -6.23 -36.73 -4.03
C VAL A 136 -5.46 -35.66 -3.24
N VAL A 137 -6.13 -34.58 -2.87
CA VAL A 137 -5.59 -33.44 -2.12
C VAL A 137 -6.39 -33.25 -0.83
N GLY A 138 -5.68 -33.28 0.30
CA GLY A 138 -6.27 -33.11 1.62
C GLY A 138 -6.76 -31.69 1.88
N ARG A 139 -7.75 -31.54 2.77
CA ARG A 139 -8.43 -30.26 3.03
C ARG A 139 -7.50 -29.13 3.48
N TYR A 140 -6.39 -29.45 4.17
CA TYR A 140 -5.43 -28.48 4.66
C TYR A 140 -4.28 -28.23 3.70
N ALA A 141 -4.11 -29.07 2.68
CA ALA A 141 -2.89 -29.09 1.88
C ALA A 141 -2.59 -27.73 1.22
N SER A 142 -3.61 -27.03 0.72
CA SER A 142 -3.44 -25.71 0.10
C SER A 142 -3.03 -24.63 1.11
N LEU A 143 -3.71 -24.56 2.25
CA LEU A 143 -3.39 -23.61 3.32
C LEU A 143 -1.99 -23.87 3.88
N THR A 144 -1.65 -25.13 4.12
CA THR A 144 -0.32 -25.52 4.60
C THR A 144 0.77 -25.21 3.58
N ALA A 145 0.57 -25.53 2.29
CA ALA A 145 1.53 -25.20 1.23
C ALA A 145 1.75 -23.69 1.11
N THR A 146 0.67 -22.89 1.26
CA THR A 146 0.73 -21.43 1.27
C THR A 146 1.56 -20.92 2.45
N LEU A 147 1.29 -21.40 3.66
CA LEU A 147 2.01 -20.99 4.87
C LEU A 147 3.49 -21.44 4.86
N ILE A 148 3.80 -22.60 4.30
CA ILE A 148 5.20 -23.02 4.10
C ILE A 148 5.89 -22.11 3.06
N THR A 149 5.18 -21.72 1.99
CA THR A 149 5.73 -20.77 1.00
C THR A 149 6.00 -19.42 1.66
N ALA A 150 5.10 -18.93 2.53
CA ALA A 150 5.35 -17.74 3.34
C ALA A 150 6.57 -17.91 4.26
N LEU A 151 6.68 -19.04 4.95
CA LEU A 151 7.86 -19.36 5.78
C LEU A 151 9.17 -19.31 5.01
N ILE A 152 9.22 -19.94 3.83
CA ILE A 152 10.38 -19.92 2.94
C ILE A 152 10.70 -18.49 2.51
N SER A 153 9.71 -17.71 2.06
CA SER A 153 9.92 -16.33 1.63
C SER A 153 10.49 -15.44 2.74
N ASN A 154 9.95 -15.53 3.96
CA ASN A 154 10.44 -14.73 5.08
C ASN A 154 11.82 -15.20 5.57
N ALA A 155 12.10 -16.50 5.54
CA ALA A 155 13.43 -17.02 5.82
C ALA A 155 14.47 -16.49 4.81
N LEU A 156 14.11 -16.43 3.53
CA LEU A 156 14.97 -15.84 2.49
C LEU A 156 15.17 -14.33 2.70
N ILE A 157 14.13 -13.58 3.07
CA ILE A 157 14.26 -12.15 3.44
C ILE A 157 15.23 -12.00 4.61
N THR A 158 15.06 -12.79 5.67
CA THR A 158 15.96 -12.76 6.83
C THR A 158 17.40 -13.05 6.42
N LEU A 159 17.65 -14.09 5.61
CA LEU A 159 19.01 -14.43 5.17
C LEU A 159 19.64 -13.33 4.31
N VAL A 160 18.89 -12.76 3.37
CA VAL A 160 19.39 -11.71 2.48
C VAL A 160 19.65 -10.41 3.26
N MET A 161 18.74 -10.01 4.14
CA MET A 161 18.94 -8.82 4.98
C MET A 161 20.11 -9.00 5.95
N TRP A 162 20.22 -10.17 6.58
CA TRP A 162 21.33 -10.46 7.48
C TRP A 162 22.67 -10.42 6.74
N GLY A 163 22.78 -11.10 5.60
CA GLY A 163 23.96 -11.05 4.74
C GLY A 163 24.27 -9.64 4.23
N GLY A 164 23.23 -8.86 3.90
CA GLY A 164 23.37 -7.47 3.49
C GLY A 164 23.94 -6.57 4.59
N LEU A 165 23.49 -6.74 5.85
CA LEU A 165 24.03 -5.98 6.98
C LEU A 165 25.46 -6.41 7.34
N LEU A 166 25.75 -7.71 7.28
CA LEU A 166 27.11 -8.22 7.48
C LEU A 166 28.10 -7.69 6.45
N ALA A 167 27.66 -7.42 5.22
CA ALA A 167 28.50 -6.84 4.17
C ALA A 167 28.93 -5.38 4.43
N PHE A 168 28.29 -4.70 5.39
CA PHE A 168 28.63 -3.35 5.86
C PHE A 168 29.10 -3.38 7.31
N ASP A 169 29.90 -4.39 7.67
CA ASP A 169 30.58 -4.55 8.96
C ASP A 169 29.66 -4.45 10.20
N SER A 170 28.36 -4.75 10.03
CA SER A 170 27.42 -4.72 11.13
C SER A 170 27.67 -5.88 12.11
N PRO A 171 27.60 -5.66 13.43
CA PRO A 171 27.66 -6.75 14.41
C PRO A 171 26.65 -7.86 14.11
N ALA A 172 27.11 -9.10 14.03
CA ALA A 172 26.30 -10.22 13.53
C ALA A 172 25.02 -10.47 14.34
N SER A 173 25.07 -10.24 15.65
CA SER A 173 23.94 -10.44 16.57
C SER A 173 22.82 -9.43 16.30
N GLY A 174 23.12 -8.13 16.32
CA GLY A 174 22.18 -7.06 16.00
C GLY A 174 21.65 -7.15 14.57
N ALA A 175 22.52 -7.48 13.61
CA ALA A 175 22.11 -7.69 12.23
C ALA A 175 21.07 -8.84 12.10
N LEU A 176 21.28 -9.93 12.85
CA LEU A 176 20.35 -11.05 12.87
C LEU A 176 19.02 -10.68 13.54
N LEU A 177 19.04 -9.88 14.61
CA LEU A 177 17.83 -9.38 15.27
C LEU A 177 16.97 -8.53 14.32
N VAL A 178 17.58 -7.60 13.57
CA VAL A 178 16.87 -6.79 12.57
C VAL A 178 16.23 -7.67 11.49
N ALA A 179 17.01 -8.62 10.97
CA ALA A 179 16.56 -9.50 9.90
C ALA A 179 15.48 -10.51 10.34
N LEU A 180 15.60 -11.07 11.56
CA LEU A 180 14.59 -11.94 12.16
C LEU A 180 13.33 -11.16 12.50
N GLY A 181 13.46 -9.97 13.06
CA GLY A 181 12.35 -9.08 13.37
C GLY A 181 11.50 -8.80 12.14
N THR A 182 12.15 -8.47 11.02
CA THR A 182 11.47 -8.25 9.73
C THR A 182 10.79 -9.52 9.21
N GLY A 183 11.47 -10.68 9.22
CA GLY A 183 10.91 -11.94 8.74
C GLY A 183 9.73 -12.44 9.58
N LEU A 184 9.84 -12.37 10.91
CA LEU A 184 8.78 -12.77 11.85
C LEU A 184 7.57 -11.82 11.75
N PHE A 185 7.80 -10.52 11.56
CA PHE A 185 6.71 -9.58 11.28
C PHE A 185 5.94 -9.96 10.01
N GLY A 186 6.65 -10.33 8.95
CA GLY A 186 6.03 -10.88 7.74
C GLY A 186 5.20 -12.14 8.01
N LEU A 187 5.66 -13.04 8.88
CA LEU A 187 4.90 -14.24 9.27
C LEU A 187 3.66 -13.95 10.12
N VAL A 188 3.72 -12.96 11.01
CA VAL A 188 2.52 -12.48 11.71
C VAL A 188 1.46 -12.05 10.69
N PHE A 189 1.84 -11.28 9.66
CA PHE A 189 0.92 -10.86 8.61
C PHE A 189 0.50 -11.97 7.64
N ALA A 190 1.32 -13.02 7.46
CA ALA A 190 0.87 -14.25 6.81
C ALA A 190 -0.27 -14.92 7.60
N GLY A 191 -0.15 -14.97 8.93
CA GLY A 191 -1.19 -15.48 9.84
C GLY A 191 -2.46 -14.61 9.83
N VAL A 192 -2.31 -13.28 9.88
CA VAL A 192 -3.44 -12.35 9.76
C VAL A 192 -4.16 -12.54 8.43
N ALA A 193 -3.42 -12.58 7.31
CA ALA A 193 -3.99 -12.78 5.99
C ALA A 193 -4.66 -14.16 5.85
N ALA A 194 -4.06 -15.21 6.41
CA ALA A 194 -4.64 -16.56 6.40
C ALA A 194 -5.95 -16.62 7.20
N THR A 195 -6.02 -15.93 8.33
CA THR A 195 -7.24 -15.80 9.15
C THR A 195 -8.31 -15.00 8.41
N ALA A 196 -7.94 -13.82 7.88
CA ALA A 196 -8.82 -12.95 7.13
C ALA A 196 -9.37 -13.63 5.87
N ALA A 197 -8.55 -14.45 5.22
CA ALA A 197 -8.97 -15.28 4.11
C ALA A 197 -10.12 -16.20 4.50
N GLN A 198 -10.28 -16.65 5.75
CA GLN A 198 -11.41 -17.54 6.09
C GLN A 198 -12.76 -16.80 6.21
N ILE A 199 -12.76 -15.48 6.34
CA ILE A 199 -13.96 -14.69 6.69
C ILE A 199 -14.89 -14.46 5.48
N SER A 200 -14.33 -14.26 4.29
CA SER A 200 -15.09 -13.89 3.09
C SER A 200 -14.72 -14.77 1.89
N GLU A 201 -15.69 -15.02 1.01
CA GLU A 201 -15.46 -15.62 -0.32
C GLU A 201 -14.67 -14.69 -1.26
N TYR A 202 -14.58 -13.39 -0.93
CA TYR A 202 -13.89 -12.41 -1.77
C TYR A 202 -12.44 -12.17 -1.36
N SER A 203 -11.47 -12.46 -2.24
CA SER A 203 -10.03 -12.22 -2.01
C SER A 203 -9.73 -10.77 -1.61
N ARG A 204 -10.37 -9.81 -2.29
CA ARG A 204 -10.25 -8.37 -2.02
C ARG A 204 -10.69 -8.00 -0.60
N VAL A 205 -11.71 -8.66 -0.06
CA VAL A 205 -12.17 -8.42 1.32
C VAL A 205 -11.15 -8.98 2.32
N GLY A 206 -10.64 -10.18 2.09
CA GLY A 206 -9.60 -10.77 2.94
C GLY A 206 -8.33 -9.93 2.98
N SER A 207 -7.81 -9.53 1.82
CA SER A 207 -6.65 -8.63 1.73
C SER A 207 -6.94 -7.25 2.33
N GLY A 208 -8.15 -6.72 2.16
CA GLY A 208 -8.56 -5.45 2.77
C GLY A 208 -8.59 -5.49 4.29
N ILE A 209 -9.09 -6.58 4.90
CA ILE A 209 -9.05 -6.78 6.35
C ILE A 209 -7.61 -6.84 6.84
N ALA A 210 -6.75 -7.63 6.19
CA ALA A 210 -5.35 -7.75 6.59
C ALA A 210 -4.59 -6.42 6.44
N GLY A 211 -4.86 -5.66 5.36
CA GLY A 211 -4.33 -4.31 5.16
C GLY A 211 -4.83 -3.31 6.20
N ALA A 212 -6.10 -3.39 6.63
CA ALA A 212 -6.63 -2.55 7.70
C ALA A 212 -5.97 -2.86 9.05
N VAL A 213 -5.68 -4.13 9.35
CA VAL A 213 -4.90 -4.51 10.54
C VAL A 213 -3.47 -3.97 10.44
N LEU A 214 -2.84 -4.03 9.26
CA LEU A 214 -1.49 -3.48 9.02
C LEU A 214 -1.43 -1.97 9.25
N GLY A 215 -2.36 -1.21 8.66
CA GLY A 215 -2.44 0.23 8.85
C GLY A 215 -2.82 0.62 10.28
N GLY A 216 -3.80 -0.07 10.88
CA GLY A 216 -4.21 0.19 12.26
C GLY A 216 -3.10 -0.05 13.27
N THR A 217 -2.33 -1.14 13.11
CA THR A 217 -1.16 -1.40 13.97
C THR A 217 -0.03 -0.39 13.74
N TYR A 218 0.16 0.12 12.52
CA TYR A 218 1.12 1.21 12.27
C TYR A 218 0.71 2.50 12.99
N VAL A 219 -0.56 2.90 12.93
CA VAL A 219 -1.08 4.10 13.59
C VAL A 219 -1.02 3.97 15.12
N LEU A 220 -1.42 2.82 15.67
CA LEU A 220 -1.32 2.56 17.11
C LEU A 220 0.13 2.61 17.61
N ARG A 221 1.05 2.06 16.83
CA ARG A 221 2.49 2.13 17.10
C ARG A 221 2.98 3.56 17.10
N ALA A 222 2.69 4.32 16.05
CA ALA A 222 3.09 5.73 15.94
C ALA A 222 2.57 6.56 17.12
N ALA A 223 1.29 6.41 17.46
CA ALA A 223 0.69 7.10 18.61
C ALA A 223 1.38 6.74 19.94
N GLY A 224 1.73 5.47 20.13
CA GLY A 224 2.43 5.04 21.33
C GLY A 224 3.88 5.55 21.40
N ASP A 225 4.61 5.49 20.29
CA ASP A 225 6.01 5.91 20.21
C ASP A 225 6.18 7.43 20.29
N MET A 226 5.18 8.21 19.85
CA MET A 226 5.17 9.67 20.02
C MET A 226 4.82 10.11 21.44
N SER A 227 4.05 9.29 22.18
CA SER A 227 3.51 9.69 23.49
C SER A 227 4.47 9.49 24.66
N SER A 228 5.49 8.65 24.50
CA SER A 228 6.48 8.38 25.53
C SER A 228 7.78 7.92 24.90
N GLU A 229 8.90 8.36 25.45
CA GLU A 229 10.22 7.87 25.07
C GLU A 229 10.24 6.33 25.12
N HIS A 230 10.70 5.70 24.03
CA HIS A 230 10.76 4.24 23.87
C HIS A 230 9.42 3.48 23.75
N GLY A 231 8.31 4.22 23.60
CA GLY A 231 6.97 3.68 23.37
C GLY A 231 6.23 3.20 24.63
N ASN A 232 4.90 3.17 24.57
CA ASN A 232 4.03 2.76 25.68
C ASN A 232 3.26 1.46 25.35
N LEU A 233 2.22 1.18 26.14
CA LEU A 233 1.34 0.02 25.92
C LEU A 233 0.71 0.00 24.52
N LEU A 234 0.38 1.16 23.94
CA LEU A 234 -0.17 1.26 22.57
C LEU A 234 0.84 0.81 21.52
N SER A 235 2.13 1.08 21.71
CA SER A 235 3.19 0.51 20.87
C SER A 235 3.29 -0.98 21.07
N TRP A 236 3.35 -1.45 22.31
CA TRP A 236 3.60 -2.85 22.67
C TRP A 236 2.52 -3.84 22.23
N ILE A 237 1.28 -3.41 22.04
CA ILE A 237 0.23 -4.28 21.48
C ILE A 237 0.38 -4.54 19.98
N THR A 238 1.30 -3.84 19.31
CA THR A 238 1.51 -3.95 17.88
C THR A 238 2.67 -4.90 17.56
N PRO A 239 2.58 -5.66 16.44
CA PRO A 239 3.69 -6.49 16.01
C PRO A 239 4.92 -5.69 15.58
N TYR A 240 4.77 -4.39 15.31
CA TYR A 240 5.90 -3.51 15.02
C TYR A 240 6.84 -3.39 16.22
N ALA A 241 6.26 -3.10 17.39
CA ALA A 241 7.04 -2.90 18.60
C ALA A 241 7.85 -4.13 18.97
N TRP A 242 7.35 -5.36 18.78
CA TRP A 242 8.12 -6.56 19.15
C TRP A 242 9.45 -6.69 18.39
N SER A 243 9.49 -6.25 17.12
CA SER A 243 10.74 -6.18 16.36
C SER A 243 11.62 -5.03 16.85
N GLN A 244 11.05 -3.85 17.09
CA GLN A 244 11.80 -2.65 17.48
C GLN A 244 12.34 -2.72 18.92
N GLN A 245 11.61 -3.39 19.81
CA GLN A 245 11.97 -3.62 21.21
C GLN A 245 13.07 -4.67 21.38
N THR A 246 13.57 -5.24 20.28
CA THR A 246 14.83 -6.00 20.29
C THR A 246 16.05 -5.11 20.47
N ARG A 247 15.92 -3.80 20.22
CA ARG A 247 16.97 -2.79 20.43
C ARG A 247 18.30 -3.21 19.78
N ALA A 248 18.20 -3.72 18.56
CA ALA A 248 19.35 -4.19 17.80
C ALA A 248 20.43 -3.10 17.73
N PHE A 249 21.69 -3.51 17.91
CA PHE A 249 22.86 -2.62 17.97
C PHE A 249 22.96 -1.68 19.18
N VAL A 250 22.05 -1.81 20.17
CA VAL A 250 22.07 -1.01 21.41
C VAL A 250 22.17 -1.94 22.62
N ASP A 251 21.04 -2.34 23.22
CA ASP A 251 20.94 -3.33 24.30
C ASP A 251 20.07 -4.50 23.84
N GLU A 252 20.69 -5.41 23.07
CA GLU A 252 20.02 -6.48 22.34
C GLU A 252 19.12 -7.37 23.22
N ARG A 253 17.85 -7.47 22.84
CA ARG A 253 16.81 -8.28 23.51
C ARG A 253 16.18 -9.24 22.53
N TRP A 254 16.36 -10.54 22.77
CA TRP A 254 15.85 -11.58 21.89
C TRP A 254 14.41 -12.00 22.21
N TRP A 255 14.02 -11.90 23.48
CA TRP A 255 12.73 -12.39 23.97
C TRP A 255 11.49 -11.74 23.28
N PRO A 256 11.49 -10.45 22.85
CA PRO A 256 10.32 -9.87 22.18
C PRO A 256 9.94 -10.61 20.89
N LEU A 257 10.91 -11.18 20.17
CA LEU A 257 10.66 -12.00 18.99
C LEU A 257 9.84 -13.26 19.31
N GLY A 258 9.91 -13.75 20.55
CA GLY A 258 9.05 -14.83 21.05
C GLY A 258 7.57 -14.48 20.97
N ILE A 259 7.18 -13.22 21.20
CA ILE A 259 5.80 -12.76 21.05
C ILE A 259 5.36 -12.86 19.58
N SER A 260 6.21 -12.44 18.64
CA SER A 260 5.94 -12.56 17.20
C SER A 260 5.69 -14.02 16.79
N VAL A 261 6.51 -14.95 17.28
CA VAL A 261 6.33 -16.39 17.03
C VAL A 261 5.01 -16.90 17.61
N LEU A 262 4.71 -16.58 18.87
CA LEU A 262 3.48 -17.01 19.55
C LEU A 262 2.23 -16.49 18.84
N VAL A 263 2.22 -15.21 18.46
CA VAL A 263 1.09 -14.58 17.77
C VAL A 263 0.93 -15.13 16.35
N ALA A 264 2.02 -15.32 15.60
CA ALA A 264 1.96 -15.96 14.28
C ALA A 264 1.40 -17.39 14.39
N ALA A 265 1.85 -18.18 15.37
CA ALA A 265 1.35 -19.53 15.60
C ALA A 265 -0.14 -19.53 16.00
N ALA A 266 -0.57 -18.62 16.88
CA ALA A 266 -1.96 -18.48 17.28
C ALA A 266 -2.88 -18.10 16.11
N LEU A 267 -2.44 -17.18 15.25
CA LEU A 267 -3.18 -16.79 14.04
C LEU A 267 -3.25 -17.94 13.03
N VAL A 268 -2.17 -18.70 12.85
CA VAL A 268 -2.17 -19.90 11.99
C VAL A 268 -3.14 -20.96 12.53
N ALA A 269 -3.13 -21.22 13.85
CA ALA A 269 -4.05 -22.14 14.49
C ALA A 269 -5.51 -21.68 14.32
N LEU A 270 -5.76 -20.37 14.48
CA LEU A 270 -7.07 -19.78 14.22
C LEU A 270 -7.49 -19.96 12.75
N ALA A 271 -6.58 -19.73 11.80
CA ALA A 271 -6.87 -19.92 10.37
C ALA A 271 -7.27 -21.38 10.06
N TYR A 272 -6.59 -22.39 10.61
CA TYR A 272 -7.00 -23.79 10.46
C TYR A 272 -8.36 -24.07 11.10
N ARG A 273 -8.58 -23.61 12.33
CA ARG A 273 -9.86 -23.79 13.04
C ARG A 273 -11.04 -23.14 12.29
N LEU A 274 -10.81 -21.98 11.68
CA LEU A 274 -11.81 -21.30 10.86
C LEU A 274 -12.02 -22.02 9.52
N SER A 275 -10.96 -22.57 8.93
CA SER A 275 -11.04 -23.38 7.71
C SER A 275 -11.88 -24.65 7.89
N ASP A 276 -11.96 -25.19 9.09
CA ASP A 276 -12.77 -26.38 9.41
C ASP A 276 -14.27 -26.14 9.45
N ARG A 277 -14.64 -24.89 9.74
CA ARG A 277 -16.04 -24.49 9.89
C ARG A 277 -16.66 -23.98 8.60
N ARG A 278 -15.88 -23.91 7.51
CA ARG A 278 -16.34 -23.41 6.21
C ARG A 278 -16.26 -24.48 5.13
N ASP A 279 -17.22 -24.44 4.22
CA ASP A 279 -17.16 -25.19 2.97
C ASP A 279 -16.26 -24.48 1.94
N LEU A 280 -15.86 -25.23 0.90
CA LEU A 280 -15.09 -24.70 -0.22
C LEU A 280 -15.92 -23.63 -0.96
N GLY A 281 -15.30 -22.52 -1.35
CA GLY A 281 -16.00 -21.41 -2.00
C GLY A 281 -16.84 -20.55 -1.05
N ALA A 282 -17.27 -21.10 0.09
CA ALA A 282 -17.96 -20.34 1.12
C ALA A 282 -16.99 -19.51 2.00
N GLY A 283 -17.45 -18.31 2.41
CA GLY A 283 -16.90 -17.60 3.56
C GLY A 283 -17.67 -17.97 4.83
N LEU A 284 -17.08 -17.73 6.01
CA LEU A 284 -17.80 -17.86 7.29
C LEU A 284 -19.03 -16.95 7.37
N ARG A 285 -19.00 -15.84 6.62
CA ARG A 285 -20.15 -14.98 6.41
C ARG A 285 -20.87 -15.45 5.15
N ALA A 286 -22.04 -16.04 5.33
CA ALA A 286 -22.94 -16.34 4.22
C ALA A 286 -23.17 -15.09 3.37
N SER A 287 -23.10 -15.25 2.04
CA SER A 287 -23.46 -14.20 1.11
C SER A 287 -24.92 -13.84 1.35
N ARG A 288 -25.14 -12.63 1.89
CA ARG A 288 -26.50 -12.15 2.13
C ARG A 288 -27.22 -12.18 0.80
N ARG A 289 -28.35 -12.89 0.74
CA ARG A 289 -29.37 -12.66 -0.29
C ARG A 289 -29.58 -11.15 -0.34
N GLY A 290 -29.31 -10.55 -1.51
CA GLY A 290 -29.49 -9.12 -1.70
C GLY A 290 -30.91 -8.72 -1.30
N ARG A 291 -31.14 -7.41 -1.10
CA ARG A 291 -32.52 -6.92 -0.90
C ARG A 291 -33.39 -7.39 -2.07
N ALA A 292 -34.61 -7.83 -1.77
CA ALA A 292 -35.57 -8.32 -2.77
C ALA A 292 -35.91 -7.26 -3.84
N GLY A 293 -35.87 -5.98 -3.46
CA GLY A 293 -35.95 -4.85 -4.37
C GLY A 293 -34.65 -4.03 -4.37
N ALA A 294 -34.33 -3.44 -5.52
CA ALA A 294 -33.37 -2.35 -5.59
C ALA A 294 -33.97 -1.09 -4.97
N PRO A 295 -33.18 -0.25 -4.27
CA PRO A 295 -33.67 1.04 -3.79
C PRO A 295 -33.92 2.00 -4.97
N ASP A 296 -34.88 2.91 -4.83
CA ASP A 296 -35.38 3.79 -5.91
C ASP A 296 -34.30 4.67 -6.56
N TRP A 297 -33.21 4.96 -5.86
CA TRP A 297 -32.08 5.73 -6.38
C TRP A 297 -31.19 4.91 -7.34
N LEU A 298 -31.32 3.59 -7.41
CA LEU A 298 -30.53 2.70 -8.28
C LEU A 298 -31.17 2.57 -9.69
N THR A 299 -31.68 3.67 -10.20
CA THR A 299 -32.38 3.77 -11.50
C THR A 299 -31.49 4.32 -12.62
N SER A 300 -30.26 4.75 -12.30
CA SER A 300 -29.32 5.32 -13.28
C SER A 300 -27.97 4.58 -13.31
N PRO A 301 -27.26 4.60 -14.46
CA PRO A 301 -25.90 4.05 -14.55
C PRO A 301 -24.92 4.73 -13.61
N THR A 302 -25.10 6.03 -13.34
CA THR A 302 -24.28 6.78 -12.36
C THR A 302 -24.49 6.26 -10.94
N ALA A 303 -25.73 5.95 -10.55
CA ALA A 303 -26.03 5.36 -9.25
C ALA A 303 -25.40 3.96 -9.11
N LEU A 304 -25.43 3.15 -10.18
CA LEU A 304 -24.73 1.87 -10.20
C LEU A 304 -23.21 2.06 -10.05
N ALA A 305 -22.61 2.99 -10.79
CA ALA A 305 -21.20 3.31 -10.68
C ALA A 305 -20.82 3.75 -9.26
N LEU A 306 -21.62 4.62 -8.62
CA LEU A 306 -21.42 5.04 -7.23
C LEU A 306 -21.48 3.83 -6.28
N ARG A 307 -22.45 2.93 -6.48
CA ARG A 307 -22.57 1.71 -5.66
C ARG A 307 -21.35 0.79 -5.80
N LEU A 308 -20.77 0.69 -6.99
CA LEU A 308 -19.55 -0.09 -7.23
C LEU A 308 -18.34 0.58 -6.58
N HIS A 309 -18.21 1.90 -6.74
CA HIS A 309 -17.07 2.68 -6.24
C HIS A 309 -17.07 2.94 -4.74
N ARG A 310 -18.23 2.98 -4.07
CA ARG A 310 -18.38 3.36 -2.66
C ARG A 310 -17.39 2.69 -1.69
N GLY A 311 -17.08 1.41 -1.91
CA GLY A 311 -16.15 0.67 -1.06
C GLY A 311 -14.72 1.17 -1.22
N GLY A 312 -14.32 1.45 -2.47
CA GLY A 312 -13.03 2.04 -2.79
C GLY A 312 -12.93 3.48 -2.28
N ILE A 313 -13.95 4.30 -2.54
CA ILE A 313 -14.01 5.69 -2.06
C ILE A 313 -13.82 5.76 -0.54
N ARG A 314 -14.53 4.92 0.23
CA ARG A 314 -14.36 4.89 1.70
C ARG A 314 -12.96 4.48 2.13
N GLY A 315 -12.40 3.43 1.50
CA GLY A 315 -11.05 2.97 1.83
C GLY A 315 -9.99 4.04 1.56
N TRP A 316 -10.08 4.69 0.40
CA TRP A 316 -9.17 5.78 0.03
C TRP A 316 -9.40 7.04 0.86
N ALA A 317 -10.64 7.38 1.22
CA ALA A 317 -10.94 8.49 2.13
C ALA A 317 -10.25 8.28 3.47
N ILE A 318 -10.40 7.10 4.07
CA ILE A 318 -9.76 6.77 5.34
C ILE A 318 -8.23 6.87 5.21
N GLY A 319 -7.65 6.26 4.18
CA GLY A 319 -6.20 6.27 3.96
C GLY A 319 -5.62 7.67 3.73
N LEU A 320 -6.23 8.46 2.85
CA LEU A 320 -5.78 9.82 2.52
C LEU A 320 -6.00 10.81 3.66
N ILE A 321 -7.11 10.71 4.40
CA ILE A 321 -7.34 11.54 5.59
C ILE A 321 -6.31 11.22 6.67
N ILE A 322 -6.05 9.93 6.96
CA ILE A 322 -5.01 9.54 7.92
C ILE A 322 -3.64 10.03 7.47
N ALA A 323 -3.29 9.86 6.18
CA ALA A 323 -2.03 10.36 5.64
C ALA A 323 -1.91 11.89 5.77
N GLY A 324 -2.98 12.62 5.47
CA GLY A 324 -3.07 14.06 5.69
C GLY A 324 -2.84 14.44 7.15
N LEU A 325 -3.58 13.84 8.09
CA LEU A 325 -3.40 14.07 9.54
C LEU A 325 -1.96 13.79 10.00
N VAL A 326 -1.38 12.69 9.53
CA VAL A 326 -0.01 12.29 9.86
C VAL A 326 0.97 13.32 9.33
N TYR A 327 0.90 13.66 8.04
CA TYR A 327 1.80 14.64 7.41
C TYR A 327 1.64 16.05 7.95
N GLY A 328 0.42 16.47 8.32
CA GLY A 328 0.23 17.78 8.92
C GLY A 328 0.81 17.85 10.33
N SER A 329 0.68 16.79 11.13
CA SER A 329 1.20 16.74 12.51
C SER A 329 2.72 16.88 12.61
N THR A 330 3.44 16.68 11.50
CA THR A 330 4.89 16.81 11.42
C THR A 330 5.35 18.25 11.30
N THR A 331 4.43 19.18 11.02
CA THR A 331 4.77 20.56 10.65
C THR A 331 5.45 21.27 11.81
N GLY A 332 4.87 21.24 13.02
CA GLY A 332 5.49 21.79 14.24
C GLY A 332 6.90 21.24 14.48
N PRO A 333 7.08 19.91 14.59
CA PRO A 333 8.41 19.30 14.71
C PRO A 333 9.40 19.70 13.61
N PHE A 334 8.92 19.86 12.38
CA PHE A 334 9.74 20.37 11.28
C PHE A 334 10.18 21.81 11.54
N VAL A 335 9.25 22.71 11.89
CA VAL A 335 9.59 24.09 12.26
C VAL A 335 10.61 24.13 13.39
N ASP A 336 10.40 23.38 14.46
CA ASP A 336 11.28 23.35 15.63
C ASP A 336 12.68 22.85 15.27
N SER A 337 12.79 21.83 14.41
CA SER A 337 14.08 21.26 14.00
C SER A 337 14.92 22.21 13.13
N PHE A 338 14.27 23.13 12.41
CA PHE A 338 14.94 24.06 11.50
C PHE A 338 15.03 25.49 12.05
N ALA A 339 14.33 25.82 13.14
CA ALA A 339 14.37 27.13 13.78
C ALA A 339 15.80 27.54 14.20
N ASP A 340 16.63 26.57 14.58
CA ASP A 340 18.02 26.79 15.01
C ASP A 340 19.06 26.59 13.88
N MET A 341 18.66 26.04 12.73
CA MET A 341 19.54 25.86 11.56
C MET A 341 19.66 27.17 10.76
N SER A 342 20.48 28.09 11.25
CA SER A 342 20.88 29.26 10.46
C SER A 342 21.77 28.85 9.27
N GLY A 343 21.31 29.06 8.03
CA GLY A 343 22.16 28.94 6.83
C GLY A 343 21.50 28.35 5.57
N THR A 344 22.32 28.15 4.54
CA THR A 344 21.96 27.76 3.15
C THR A 344 21.24 26.41 3.05
N MET A 345 21.42 25.50 4.02
CA MET A 345 20.68 24.24 4.14
C MET A 345 19.19 24.47 4.38
N GLY A 346 18.82 25.47 5.20
CA GLY A 346 17.44 25.83 5.47
C GLY A 346 16.72 26.38 4.24
N THR A 347 17.43 27.02 3.31
CA THR A 347 16.87 27.54 2.05
C THR A 347 16.79 26.50 0.93
N MET A 348 17.66 25.47 0.94
CA MET A 348 17.67 24.42 -0.08
C MET A 348 16.51 23.42 0.07
N PHE A 349 16.11 23.09 1.30
CA PHE A 349 14.99 22.16 1.54
C PHE A 349 13.60 22.80 1.43
N THR A 350 13.52 24.13 1.33
CA THR A 350 12.29 24.89 1.55
C THR A 350 11.73 25.57 0.31
N GLY A 351 12.49 25.66 -0.79
CA GLY A 351 11.98 26.04 -2.11
C GLY A 351 11.25 27.39 -2.19
N GLY A 352 11.41 28.28 -1.21
CA GLY A 352 10.68 29.54 -1.10
C GLY A 352 11.03 30.36 0.14
N PRO A 353 10.48 31.58 0.28
CA PRO A 353 10.78 32.49 1.39
C PRO A 353 10.20 32.05 2.75
N ASP A 354 9.19 31.17 2.75
CA ASP A 354 8.64 30.56 3.96
C ASP A 354 8.89 29.03 3.98
N PRO A 355 9.81 28.56 4.84
CA PRO A 355 10.12 27.15 5.06
C PRO A 355 8.93 26.23 5.29
N VAL A 356 7.94 26.71 6.04
CA VAL A 356 6.78 25.93 6.45
C VAL A 356 5.86 25.70 5.26
N LEU A 357 5.61 26.75 4.48
CA LEU A 357 4.74 26.66 3.32
C LEU A 357 5.36 25.84 2.19
N GLY A 358 6.68 25.94 1.99
CA GLY A 358 7.41 25.10 1.04
C GLY A 358 7.36 23.60 1.41
N TYR A 359 7.53 23.28 2.69
CA TYR A 359 7.37 21.93 3.22
C TYR A 359 5.95 21.40 2.98
N LEU A 360 4.93 22.18 3.34
CA LEU A 360 3.52 21.83 3.16
C LEU A 360 3.14 21.70 1.68
N ASN A 361 3.70 22.52 0.78
CA ASN A 361 3.51 22.39 -0.67
C ASN A 361 4.07 21.05 -1.17
N THR A 362 5.25 20.63 -0.70
CA THR A 362 5.83 19.33 -1.04
C THR A 362 4.92 18.17 -0.62
N LEU A 363 4.40 18.22 0.61
CA LEU A 363 3.45 17.22 1.10
C LEU A 363 2.10 17.25 0.35
N MET A 364 1.66 18.44 -0.06
CA MET A 364 0.47 18.60 -0.89
C MET A 364 0.66 17.93 -2.26
N VAL A 365 1.82 18.10 -2.91
CA VAL A 365 2.15 17.41 -4.17
C VAL A 365 2.13 15.89 -3.97
N MET A 366 2.61 15.36 -2.84
CA MET A 366 2.47 13.94 -2.51
C MET A 366 0.99 13.50 -2.44
N MET A 367 0.11 14.33 -1.88
CA MET A 367 -1.34 14.05 -1.83
C MET A 367 -1.98 14.09 -3.22
N VAL A 368 -1.56 15.01 -4.10
CA VAL A 368 -2.01 15.08 -5.50
C VAL A 368 -1.63 13.80 -6.24
N ILE A 369 -0.38 13.37 -6.16
CA ILE A 369 0.12 12.14 -6.81
C ILE A 369 -0.64 10.92 -6.29
N THR A 370 -0.80 10.81 -4.96
CA THR A 370 -1.50 9.69 -4.33
C THR A 370 -2.97 9.64 -4.74
N THR A 371 -3.63 10.80 -4.85
CA THR A 371 -5.02 10.89 -5.33
C THR A 371 -5.14 10.60 -6.83
N ALA A 372 -4.12 10.94 -7.63
CA ALA A 372 -4.05 10.55 -9.04
C ALA A 372 -3.94 9.03 -9.22
N VAL A 373 -3.23 8.32 -8.33
CA VAL A 373 -3.22 6.85 -8.30
C VAL A 373 -4.62 6.30 -8.02
N TYR A 374 -5.35 6.86 -7.04
CA TYR A 374 -6.76 6.51 -6.81
C TYR A 374 -7.60 6.71 -8.08
N ALA A 375 -7.50 7.89 -8.69
CA ALA A 375 -8.27 8.26 -9.87
C ALA A 375 -8.05 7.28 -11.03
N LEU A 376 -6.79 6.91 -11.28
CA LEU A 376 -6.42 5.90 -12.27
C LEU A 376 -7.01 4.52 -11.95
N LEU A 377 -6.86 4.05 -10.71
CA LEU A 377 -7.40 2.75 -10.27
C LEU A 377 -8.93 2.70 -10.33
N ALA A 378 -9.60 3.82 -10.06
CA ALA A 378 -11.04 3.93 -10.20
C ALA A 378 -11.48 3.79 -11.67
N ILE A 379 -10.79 4.41 -12.63
CA ILE A 379 -11.09 4.17 -14.06
C ILE A 379 -10.76 2.73 -14.48
N MET A 380 -9.66 2.14 -13.98
CA MET A 380 -9.35 0.73 -14.21
C MET A 380 -10.44 -0.22 -13.67
N ARG A 381 -11.27 0.23 -12.74
CA ARG A 381 -12.43 -0.54 -12.29
C ARG A 381 -13.47 -0.71 -13.39
N ALA A 382 -13.75 0.32 -14.18
CA ALA A 382 -14.64 0.19 -15.34
C ALA A 382 -14.08 -0.85 -16.33
N LYS A 383 -12.77 -0.83 -16.57
CA LYS A 383 -12.08 -1.87 -17.34
C LYS A 383 -12.28 -3.28 -16.76
N SER A 384 -12.22 -3.44 -15.44
CA SER A 384 -12.48 -4.76 -14.82
C SER A 384 -13.93 -5.21 -14.94
N GLU A 385 -14.91 -4.28 -14.89
CA GLU A 385 -16.31 -4.62 -15.13
C GLU A 385 -16.55 -5.07 -16.57
N GLU A 386 -15.84 -4.48 -17.53
CA GLU A 386 -15.85 -4.95 -18.92
C GLU A 386 -15.23 -6.35 -19.06
N LEU A 387 -13.97 -6.50 -18.62
CA LEU A 387 -13.20 -7.74 -18.83
C LEU A 387 -13.79 -8.96 -18.10
N ASP A 388 -14.50 -8.74 -17.00
CA ASP A 388 -15.17 -9.81 -16.25
C ASP A 388 -16.61 -10.08 -16.76
N GLY A 389 -17.01 -9.51 -17.90
CA GLY A 389 -18.33 -9.69 -18.52
C GLY A 389 -19.49 -9.01 -17.78
N ARG A 390 -19.23 -8.23 -16.72
CA ARG A 390 -20.28 -7.59 -15.90
C ARG A 390 -20.88 -6.35 -16.55
N ALA A 391 -20.20 -5.75 -17.52
CA ALA A 391 -20.72 -4.62 -18.28
C ALA A 391 -21.83 -5.03 -19.27
N GLU A 392 -21.77 -6.23 -19.83
CA GLU A 392 -22.68 -6.68 -20.89
C GLU A 392 -24.16 -6.72 -20.47
N PRO A 393 -24.55 -7.28 -19.30
CA PRO A 393 -25.94 -7.30 -18.89
C PRO A 393 -26.53 -5.90 -18.70
N VAL A 394 -25.70 -4.92 -18.32
CA VAL A 394 -26.13 -3.53 -18.16
C VAL A 394 -26.32 -2.87 -19.53
N LEU A 395 -25.40 -3.10 -20.47
CA LEU A 395 -25.43 -2.54 -21.81
C LEU A 395 -26.46 -3.21 -22.73
N ALA A 396 -26.95 -4.39 -22.36
CA ALA A 396 -28.09 -5.04 -23.01
C ALA A 396 -29.45 -4.40 -22.64
N THR A 397 -29.48 -3.52 -21.63
CA THR A 397 -30.68 -2.73 -21.30
C THR A 397 -30.75 -1.44 -22.14
N ALA A 398 -31.68 -0.53 -21.85
CA ALA A 398 -31.74 0.79 -22.48
C ALA A 398 -30.53 1.72 -22.16
N THR A 399 -29.56 1.26 -21.36
CA THR A 399 -28.38 2.04 -20.97
C THR A 399 -27.37 2.11 -22.13
N SER A 400 -27.06 3.32 -22.60
CA SER A 400 -26.05 3.51 -23.63
C SER A 400 -24.61 3.31 -23.10
N LYS A 401 -23.70 2.89 -23.98
CA LYS A 401 -22.25 2.79 -23.68
C LYS A 401 -21.68 4.08 -23.08
N GLN A 402 -22.13 5.24 -23.59
CA GLN A 402 -21.68 6.54 -23.11
C GLN A 402 -22.21 6.85 -21.72
N ALA A 403 -23.49 6.60 -21.44
CA ALA A 403 -24.07 6.84 -20.13
C ALA A 403 -23.42 5.95 -19.05
N TRP A 404 -23.10 4.70 -19.41
CA TRP A 404 -22.37 3.79 -18.53
C TRP A 404 -20.98 4.30 -18.17
N LEU A 405 -20.15 4.63 -19.17
CA LEU A 405 -18.80 5.13 -18.91
C LEU A 405 -18.81 6.51 -18.25
N ALA A 406 -19.69 7.43 -18.68
CA ALA A 406 -19.82 8.75 -18.07
C ALA A 406 -20.20 8.67 -16.59
N GLY A 407 -21.03 7.70 -16.19
CA GLY A 407 -21.32 7.44 -14.78
C GLY A 407 -20.08 7.08 -13.96
N HIS A 408 -19.21 6.21 -14.49
CA HIS A 408 -17.94 5.86 -13.84
C HIS A 408 -16.97 7.06 -13.78
N VAL A 409 -16.88 7.84 -14.86
CA VAL A 409 -16.00 9.02 -14.94
C VAL A 409 -16.46 10.10 -13.97
N LEU A 410 -17.76 10.41 -13.93
CA LEU A 410 -18.32 11.43 -13.04
C LEU A 410 -18.11 11.08 -11.58
N VAL A 411 -18.41 9.83 -11.18
CA VAL A 411 -18.17 9.36 -9.81
C VAL A 411 -16.69 9.44 -9.45
N THR A 412 -15.80 9.08 -10.38
CA THR A 412 -14.35 9.12 -10.16
C THR A 412 -13.85 10.56 -10.01
N ALA A 413 -14.29 11.47 -10.87
CA ALA A 413 -13.92 12.88 -10.85
C ALA A 413 -14.38 13.55 -9.53
N VAL A 414 -15.66 13.40 -9.17
CA VAL A 414 -16.21 13.96 -7.92
C VAL A 414 -15.51 13.37 -6.71
N ALA A 415 -15.30 12.04 -6.68
CA ALA A 415 -14.60 11.41 -5.57
C ALA A 415 -13.14 11.91 -5.47
N SER A 416 -12.43 12.09 -6.59
CA SER A 416 -11.04 12.56 -6.56
C SER A 416 -10.93 13.98 -6.00
N VAL A 417 -11.85 14.88 -6.37
CA VAL A 417 -11.94 16.23 -5.80
C VAL A 417 -12.17 16.17 -4.29
N VAL A 418 -13.20 15.43 -3.86
CA VAL A 418 -13.56 15.30 -2.44
C VAL A 418 -12.41 14.69 -1.64
N LEU A 419 -11.77 13.66 -2.16
CA LEU A 419 -10.67 12.97 -1.48
C LEU A 419 -9.45 13.86 -1.30
N LEU A 420 -9.03 14.58 -2.35
CA LEU A 420 -7.86 15.47 -2.27
C LEU A 420 -8.12 16.63 -1.29
N VAL A 421 -9.29 17.26 -1.38
CA VAL A 421 -9.66 18.37 -0.49
C VAL A 421 -9.72 17.90 0.96
N LEU A 422 -10.32 16.73 1.25
CA LEU A 422 -10.35 16.19 2.61
C LEU A 422 -8.95 15.82 3.11
N ALA A 423 -8.08 15.29 2.25
CA ALA A 423 -6.70 14.94 2.62
C ALA A 423 -5.90 16.20 3.00
N CYS A 424 -5.94 17.24 2.17
CA CYS A 424 -5.24 18.49 2.44
C CYS A 424 -5.87 19.26 3.60
N ALA A 425 -7.19 19.26 3.75
CA ALA A 425 -7.84 19.86 4.93
C ALA A 425 -7.43 19.15 6.22
N ALA A 426 -7.33 17.82 6.21
CA ALA A 426 -6.83 17.05 7.35
C ALA A 426 -5.34 17.36 7.67
N MET A 427 -4.53 17.55 6.63
CA MET A 427 -3.16 18.03 6.77
C MET A 427 -3.10 19.42 7.38
N GLY A 428 -3.87 20.38 6.86
CA GLY A 428 -3.94 21.72 7.43
C GLY A 428 -4.46 21.75 8.87
N LEU A 429 -5.41 20.88 9.22
CA LEU A 429 -5.93 20.78 10.59
C LEU A 429 -4.83 20.42 11.59
N THR A 430 -4.00 19.44 11.26
CA THR A 430 -2.95 18.96 12.16
C THR A 430 -1.68 19.81 12.07
N ALA A 431 -1.40 20.41 10.92
CA ALA A 431 -0.38 21.45 10.78
C ALA A 431 -0.70 22.64 11.68
N ALA A 432 -1.91 23.19 11.57
CA ALA A 432 -2.41 24.27 12.43
C ALA A 432 -2.37 23.92 13.92
N ALA A 433 -2.81 22.72 14.29
CA ALA A 433 -2.74 22.26 15.66
C ALA A 433 -1.30 22.12 16.18
N SER A 434 -0.35 21.78 15.31
CA SER A 434 1.06 21.58 15.68
C SER A 434 1.86 22.88 15.78
N THR A 435 1.56 23.89 14.95
CA THR A 435 2.28 25.17 14.92
C THR A 435 1.54 26.30 15.67
N GLY A 436 0.26 26.12 15.95
CA GLY A 436 -0.62 27.17 16.49
C GLY A 436 -1.20 28.12 15.43
N ASP A 437 -0.81 27.97 14.15
CA ASP A 437 -1.29 28.81 13.05
C ASP A 437 -2.51 28.19 12.34
N TRP A 438 -3.70 28.67 12.69
CA TRP A 438 -4.97 28.17 12.14
C TRP A 438 -5.24 28.59 10.70
N ASP A 439 -4.49 29.55 10.14
CA ASP A 439 -4.63 29.91 8.72
C ASP A 439 -4.18 28.76 7.81
N LEU A 440 -3.28 27.90 8.28
CA LEU A 440 -2.82 26.70 7.57
C LEU A 440 -3.96 25.75 7.21
N LEU A 441 -5.03 25.67 8.02
CA LEU A 441 -6.21 24.86 7.68
C LEU A 441 -6.88 25.38 6.39
N GLY A 442 -7.08 26.69 6.30
CA GLY A 442 -7.66 27.34 5.14
C GLY A 442 -6.75 27.23 3.92
N GLN A 443 -5.47 27.56 4.09
CA GLN A 443 -4.46 27.51 3.04
C GLN A 443 -4.33 26.10 2.44
N MET A 444 -4.32 25.06 3.28
CA MET A 444 -4.23 23.67 2.81
C MET A 444 -5.51 23.17 2.16
N THR A 445 -6.67 23.60 2.65
CA THR A 445 -7.94 23.27 1.99
C THR A 445 -8.00 23.87 0.58
N VAL A 446 -7.53 25.12 0.43
CA VAL A 446 -7.39 25.79 -0.88
C VAL A 446 -6.35 25.09 -1.75
N ALA A 447 -5.21 24.71 -1.19
CA ALA A 447 -4.18 23.97 -1.93
C ALA A 447 -4.72 22.63 -2.48
N GLY A 448 -5.54 21.93 -1.70
CA GLY A 448 -6.27 20.75 -2.15
C GLY A 448 -7.17 21.03 -3.34
N LEU A 449 -7.91 22.15 -3.36
CA LEU A 449 -8.73 22.57 -4.50
C LEU A 449 -7.88 22.92 -5.73
N VAL A 450 -6.77 23.64 -5.54
CA VAL A 450 -5.84 24.03 -6.61
C VAL A 450 -5.16 22.81 -7.25
N GLY A 451 -4.91 21.75 -6.47
CA GLY A 451 -4.39 20.48 -7.01
C GLY A 451 -5.40 19.65 -7.80
N THR A 452 -6.71 19.94 -7.72
CA THR A 452 -7.74 19.10 -8.36
C THR A 452 -7.67 19.03 -9.88
N PRO A 453 -7.40 20.11 -10.63
CA PRO A 453 -7.36 20.03 -12.09
C PRO A 453 -6.29 19.07 -12.60
N ALA A 454 -5.14 19.00 -11.95
CA ALA A 454 -4.08 18.03 -12.29
C ALA A 454 -4.55 16.57 -12.14
N VAL A 455 -5.30 16.26 -11.08
CA VAL A 455 -5.87 14.91 -10.88
C VAL A 455 -6.94 14.62 -11.94
N LEU A 456 -7.75 15.62 -12.31
CA LEU A 456 -8.76 15.48 -13.36
C LEU A 456 -8.15 15.26 -14.75
N VAL A 457 -6.96 15.79 -15.04
CA VAL A 457 -6.21 15.46 -16.26
C VAL A 457 -5.90 13.96 -16.30
N ILE A 458 -5.53 13.34 -15.18
CA ILE A 458 -5.31 11.89 -15.10
C ILE A 458 -6.62 11.11 -15.30
N VAL A 459 -7.74 11.57 -14.75
CA VAL A 459 -9.07 10.99 -15.02
C VAL A 459 -9.39 11.06 -16.52
N GLY A 460 -9.19 12.22 -17.14
CA GLY A 460 -9.40 12.43 -18.57
C GLY A 460 -8.51 11.52 -19.41
N LEU A 461 -7.20 11.48 -19.13
CA LEU A 461 -6.22 10.64 -19.83
C LEU A 461 -6.57 9.16 -19.72
N ALA A 462 -6.85 8.67 -18.51
CA ALA A 462 -7.25 7.28 -18.30
C ALA A 462 -8.56 6.96 -19.04
N THR A 463 -9.51 7.89 -19.08
CA THR A 463 -10.77 7.74 -19.81
C THR A 463 -10.53 7.70 -21.32
N ALA A 464 -9.67 8.57 -21.86
CA ALA A 464 -9.29 8.59 -23.27
C ALA A 464 -8.64 7.27 -23.70
N LEU A 465 -7.63 6.83 -22.96
CA LEU A 465 -6.89 5.60 -23.25
C LEU A 465 -7.78 4.37 -23.11
N TYR A 466 -8.60 4.30 -22.06
CA TYR A 466 -9.57 3.21 -21.89
C TYR A 466 -10.61 3.20 -23.02
N GLY A 467 -11.17 4.36 -23.35
CA GLY A 467 -12.16 4.50 -24.42
C GLY A 467 -11.65 4.08 -25.79
N LEU A 468 -10.36 4.32 -26.06
CA LEU A 468 -9.68 3.82 -27.27
C LEU A 468 -9.42 2.31 -27.21
N SER A 469 -8.77 1.82 -26.14
CA SER A 469 -8.49 0.41 -25.97
C SER A 469 -8.10 0.06 -24.52
N PRO A 470 -8.63 -1.02 -23.93
CA PRO A 470 -8.24 -1.44 -22.59
C PRO A 470 -6.75 -1.74 -22.44
N ARG A 471 -6.05 -2.06 -23.54
CA ARG A 471 -4.61 -2.37 -23.56
C ARG A 471 -3.74 -1.13 -23.33
N LEU A 472 -4.21 0.05 -23.73
CA LEU A 472 -3.46 1.31 -23.62
C LEU A 472 -3.41 1.85 -22.19
N MET A 473 -4.20 1.30 -21.26
CA MET A 473 -4.19 1.74 -19.86
C MET A 473 -2.83 1.62 -19.17
N ALA A 474 -1.92 0.78 -19.68
CA ALA A 474 -0.54 0.73 -19.19
C ALA A 474 0.19 2.09 -19.35
N ILE A 475 -0.13 2.84 -20.41
CA ILE A 475 0.44 4.17 -20.65
C ILE A 475 0.04 5.14 -19.53
N ALA A 476 -1.22 5.12 -19.11
CA ALA A 476 -1.68 5.95 -18.00
C ALA A 476 -0.91 5.65 -16.70
N SER A 477 -0.61 4.37 -16.43
CA SER A 477 0.22 3.98 -15.29
C SER A 477 1.66 4.48 -15.41
N VAL A 478 2.25 4.41 -16.61
CA VAL A 478 3.60 4.94 -16.87
C VAL A 478 3.64 6.45 -16.67
N VAL A 479 2.64 7.19 -17.16
CA VAL A 479 2.56 8.64 -16.99
C VAL A 479 2.49 9.00 -15.52
N VAL A 480 1.59 8.39 -14.73
CA VAL A 480 1.50 8.68 -13.28
C VAL A 480 2.80 8.35 -12.55
N ALA A 481 3.43 7.21 -12.86
CA ALA A 481 4.70 6.81 -12.25
C ALA A 481 5.85 7.75 -12.61
N PHE A 482 5.99 8.07 -13.90
CA PHE A 482 7.00 8.99 -14.41
C PHE A 482 6.83 10.39 -13.81
N SER A 483 5.62 10.95 -13.89
CA SER A 483 5.33 12.27 -13.34
C SER A 483 5.60 12.32 -11.83
N GLY A 484 5.39 11.20 -11.12
CA GLY A 484 5.63 11.11 -9.68
C GLY A 484 7.11 11.14 -9.36
N LEU A 485 7.90 10.39 -10.14
CA LEU A 485 9.36 10.42 -10.07
C LEU A 485 9.91 11.81 -10.42
N ALA A 486 9.40 12.40 -11.50
CA ALA A 486 9.81 13.73 -11.97
C ALA A 486 9.52 14.82 -10.93
N ALA A 487 8.49 14.67 -10.10
CA ALA A 487 8.16 15.64 -9.05
C ALA A 487 9.27 15.80 -7.99
N PHE A 488 9.99 14.73 -7.67
CA PHE A 488 11.00 14.72 -6.61
C PHE A 488 12.44 14.66 -7.14
N PHE A 489 12.62 14.05 -8.31
CA PHE A 489 13.93 13.78 -8.88
C PHE A 489 14.16 14.50 -10.20
N GLY A 490 13.15 15.18 -10.76
CA GLY A 490 13.26 15.79 -12.09
C GLY A 490 14.38 16.83 -12.18
N GLU A 491 14.48 17.69 -11.17
CA GLU A 491 15.57 18.67 -11.05
C GLU A 491 16.91 18.00 -10.74
N LEU A 492 16.94 17.02 -9.82
CA LEU A 492 18.16 16.29 -9.47
C LEU A 492 18.75 15.52 -10.67
N LEU A 493 17.90 15.04 -11.57
CA LEU A 493 18.28 14.32 -12.79
C LEU A 493 18.51 15.25 -13.99
N ASP A 494 18.40 16.57 -13.80
CA ASP A 494 18.52 17.59 -14.85
C ASP A 494 17.66 17.25 -16.09
N LEU A 495 16.39 16.87 -15.84
CA LEU A 495 15.49 16.50 -16.93
C LEU A 495 15.12 17.71 -17.78
N PRO A 496 15.14 17.60 -19.12
CA PRO A 496 14.71 18.69 -19.99
C PRO A 496 13.25 19.08 -19.71
N GLU A 497 12.96 20.38 -19.81
CA GLU A 497 11.65 20.96 -19.51
C GLU A 497 10.49 20.26 -20.24
N VAL A 498 10.72 19.81 -21.47
CA VAL A 498 9.73 19.05 -22.26
C VAL A 498 9.27 17.78 -21.54
N LEU A 499 10.16 17.09 -20.81
CA LEU A 499 9.82 15.91 -20.04
C LEU A 499 9.08 16.28 -18.75
N LEU A 500 9.48 17.35 -18.06
CA LEU A 500 8.77 17.85 -16.88
C LEU A 500 7.35 18.30 -17.22
N ALA A 501 7.16 18.94 -18.38
CA ALA A 501 5.87 19.41 -18.87
C ALA A 501 4.86 18.30 -19.16
N ILE A 502 5.28 17.03 -19.26
CA ILE A 502 4.37 15.87 -19.34
C ILE A 502 3.58 15.71 -18.02
N SER A 503 4.19 16.10 -16.90
CA SER A 503 3.56 16.00 -15.59
C SER A 503 2.39 16.98 -15.44
N PRO A 504 1.17 16.50 -15.11
CA PRO A 504 0.05 17.41 -14.88
C PRO A 504 0.31 18.39 -13.74
N TRP A 505 0.99 17.96 -12.66
CA TRP A 505 1.27 18.82 -11.51
C TRP A 505 2.43 19.78 -11.71
N TYR A 506 3.23 19.63 -12.77
CA TYR A 506 4.25 20.65 -13.12
C TYR A 506 3.60 22.00 -13.47
N HIS A 507 2.38 21.97 -14.02
CA HIS A 507 1.62 23.18 -14.38
C HIS A 507 0.75 23.71 -13.23
N THR A 508 0.74 23.03 -12.08
CA THR A 508 -0.07 23.45 -10.94
C THR A 508 0.66 24.55 -10.16
N PRO A 509 -0.02 25.66 -9.82
CA PRO A 509 0.57 26.71 -8.98
C PRO A 509 1.12 26.14 -7.68
N THR A 510 2.26 26.67 -7.23
CA THR A 510 2.90 26.31 -5.97
C THR A 510 2.11 26.89 -4.81
N VAL A 511 1.23 26.10 -4.21
CA VAL A 511 0.42 26.52 -3.06
C VAL A 511 0.47 25.48 -1.95
N PRO A 512 0.64 25.90 -0.70
CA PRO A 512 0.65 27.26 -0.19
C PRO A 512 2.02 27.94 -0.41
N GLY A 513 2.05 29.27 -0.32
CA GLY A 513 3.29 30.08 -0.41
C GLY A 513 3.57 30.73 -1.76
N GLY A 514 2.83 30.40 -2.83
CA GLY A 514 2.89 31.07 -4.12
C GLY A 514 1.53 31.64 -4.56
N ASP A 515 1.54 32.38 -5.68
CA ASP A 515 0.35 33.05 -6.20
C ASP A 515 -0.59 32.10 -6.95
N ILE A 516 -1.89 32.19 -6.66
CA ILE A 516 -2.92 31.44 -7.38
C ILE A 516 -3.17 32.10 -8.73
N THR A 517 -2.50 31.60 -9.77
CA THR A 517 -2.82 31.97 -11.15
C THR A 517 -3.95 31.10 -11.71
N GLY A 518 -5.02 31.73 -12.22
CA GLY A 518 -6.18 31.00 -12.75
C GLY A 518 -5.95 30.35 -14.13
N ALA A 519 -5.05 30.89 -14.95
CA ALA A 519 -4.85 30.43 -16.32
C ALA A 519 -4.38 28.97 -16.43
N PRO A 520 -3.37 28.50 -15.67
CA PRO A 520 -2.96 27.09 -15.70
C PRO A 520 -4.07 26.13 -15.25
N LEU A 521 -4.86 26.53 -14.24
CA LEU A 521 -5.97 25.73 -13.72
C LEU A 521 -7.07 25.56 -14.76
N LEU A 522 -7.45 26.63 -15.45
CA LEU A 522 -8.44 26.59 -16.54
C LEU A 522 -7.94 25.75 -17.72
N ALA A 523 -6.65 25.84 -18.06
CA ALA A 523 -6.04 25.02 -19.11
C ALA A 523 -6.08 23.53 -18.75
N GLN A 524 -5.70 23.16 -17.51
CA GLN A 524 -5.79 21.78 -17.02
C GLN A 524 -7.24 21.25 -17.04
N LEU A 525 -8.22 22.05 -16.62
CA LEU A 525 -9.64 21.68 -16.69
C LEU A 525 -10.11 21.47 -18.12
N ALA A 526 -9.71 22.34 -19.06
CA ALA A 526 -10.04 22.20 -20.47
C ALA A 526 -9.43 20.92 -21.07
N VAL A 527 -8.17 20.62 -20.76
CA VAL A 527 -7.48 19.38 -21.17
C VAL A 527 -8.18 18.15 -20.59
N ALA A 528 -8.50 18.17 -19.29
CA ALA A 528 -9.21 17.08 -18.63
C ALA A 528 -10.58 16.81 -19.29
N ALA A 529 -11.36 17.86 -19.54
CA ALA A 529 -12.66 17.76 -20.20
C ALA A 529 -12.53 17.25 -21.64
N GLY A 530 -11.57 17.77 -22.40
CA GLY A 530 -11.28 17.33 -23.77
C GLY A 530 -10.93 15.84 -23.84
N LEU A 531 -10.02 15.38 -22.99
CA LEU A 531 -9.64 13.96 -22.90
C LEU A 531 -10.82 13.07 -22.47
N ALA A 532 -11.63 13.50 -21.51
CA ALA A 532 -12.82 12.75 -21.09
C ALA A 532 -13.84 12.62 -22.23
N VAL A 533 -14.12 13.72 -22.96
CA VAL A 533 -15.02 13.70 -24.13
C VAL A 533 -14.47 12.79 -25.23
N LEU A 534 -13.18 12.87 -25.54
CA LEU A 534 -12.53 11.99 -26.52
C LEU A 534 -12.68 10.52 -26.12
N GLY A 535 -12.46 10.18 -24.85
CA GLY A 535 -12.64 8.82 -24.34
C GLY A 535 -14.08 8.32 -24.45
N LEU A 536 -15.07 9.16 -24.11
CA LEU A 536 -16.49 8.81 -24.24
C LEU A 536 -16.93 8.63 -25.70
N LEU A 537 -16.39 9.43 -26.63
CA LEU A 537 -16.65 9.30 -28.06
C LEU A 537 -15.98 8.07 -28.65
N ALA A 538 -14.73 7.77 -28.25
CA ALA A 538 -14.01 6.57 -28.66
C ALA A 538 -14.73 5.32 -28.16
N PHE A 539 -15.11 5.28 -26.88
CA PHE A 539 -15.83 4.15 -26.28
C PHE A 539 -17.19 3.87 -26.94
N ARG A 540 -17.86 4.92 -27.45
CA ARG A 540 -19.12 4.75 -28.21
C ARG A 540 -18.92 3.90 -29.46
N ARG A 541 -17.79 4.06 -30.14
CA ARG A 541 -17.46 3.36 -31.39
C ARG A 541 -16.75 2.03 -31.16
N ARG A 542 -16.14 1.85 -29.99
CA ARG A 542 -15.40 0.63 -29.64
C ARG A 542 -16.34 -0.51 -29.28
N ASP A 543 -16.01 -1.71 -29.74
CA ASP A 543 -16.65 -2.93 -29.26
C ASP A 543 -16.16 -3.29 -27.84
N LEU A 544 -16.98 -4.09 -27.16
CA LEU A 544 -16.63 -4.62 -25.84
C LEU A 544 -15.72 -5.83 -26.03
N VAL A 545 -14.80 -6.01 -25.09
CA VAL A 545 -14.04 -7.25 -24.98
C VAL A 545 -14.96 -8.30 -24.37
N THR A 546 -15.59 -9.11 -25.20
CA THR A 546 -16.43 -10.23 -24.78
C THR A 546 -15.58 -11.47 -24.54
N THR A 547 -15.86 -12.22 -23.47
CA THR A 547 -15.22 -13.52 -23.17
C THR A 547 -16.03 -14.70 -23.66
#